data_AF-A0A377TPI2-F1
#
_entry.id   AF-A0A377TPI2-F1
#
_cell.length_a   1.000
_cell.length_b   1.000
_cell.length_c   1.000
_cell.angle_alpha   90.00
_cell.angle_beta   90.00
_cell.angle_gamma   90.00
#
_symmetry.space_group_name_H-M   'P 1'
#
loop_
_entity.id
_entity.type
_entity.pdbx_description
1 polymer ?
#
loop_
_entity_poly.entity_id
_entity_poly.type
_entity_poly.pdbx_seq_one_letter_code
_entity_poly.pdbx_strand_id
1 'polypeptide(L)'
;MAGLEVIATLQDAGIRTRRPLAVTFFTNEEGVRFQPDMMGSVVFAGEYPLAQALAAKDLDGITLDEALRNIGYKGERQPGDMAVDSYVELHIEQGPILDKEQIDIGVVTGVQGISWQEFTLRGVSNHAGTTPMSMRRDAGLAAAKIAVFARELALSLGGDQVATVGHFSVKLI
;
A
#
# COMPACT_ATOMS: atom_id res chain seq x y z
N MET A 1 2.47 -13.26 13.97
CA MET A 1 2.87 -14.46 14.75
C MET A 1 4.30 -14.38 15.28
N ALA A 2 5.30 -14.04 14.48
CA ALA A 2 6.71 -14.04 14.92
C ALA A 2 6.99 -13.23 16.19
N GLY A 3 6.41 -12.04 16.37
CA GLY A 3 6.59 -11.27 17.61
C GLY A 3 6.09 -11.98 18.87
N LEU A 4 5.00 -12.76 18.78
CA LEU A 4 4.52 -13.57 19.91
C LEU A 4 5.49 -14.71 20.22
N GLU A 5 6.04 -15.35 19.18
CA GLU A 5 7.04 -16.42 19.33
C GLU A 5 8.32 -15.89 20.01
N VAL A 6 8.76 -14.69 19.66
CA VAL A 6 9.90 -14.03 20.35
C VAL A 6 9.63 -13.89 21.84
N ILE A 7 8.42 -13.45 22.23
CA ILE A 7 8.06 -13.32 23.65
C ILE A 7 8.05 -14.69 24.33
N ALA A 8 7.42 -15.70 23.72
CA ALA A 8 7.34 -17.06 24.28
C ALA A 8 8.75 -17.66 24.47
N THR A 9 9.60 -17.59 23.45
CA THR A 9 10.99 -18.07 23.51
C THR A 9 11.78 -17.40 24.64
N LEU A 10 11.64 -16.08 24.85
CA LEU A 10 12.31 -15.38 25.95
C LEU A 10 11.81 -15.82 27.33
N GLN A 11 10.51 -16.09 27.45
CA GLN A 11 9.90 -16.59 28.67
C GLN A 11 10.40 -18.00 29.02
N ASP A 12 10.40 -18.91 28.04
CA ASP A 12 10.88 -20.28 28.21
C ASP A 12 12.36 -20.34 28.59
N ALA A 13 13.17 -19.43 28.02
CA ALA A 13 14.58 -19.29 28.35
C ALA A 13 14.85 -18.56 29.68
N GLY A 14 13.82 -18.02 30.35
CA GLY A 14 13.97 -17.21 31.56
C GLY A 14 14.75 -15.91 31.36
N ILE A 15 14.77 -15.37 30.14
CA ILE A 15 15.56 -14.18 29.79
C ILE A 15 14.76 -12.92 30.11
N ARG A 16 15.33 -12.06 30.95
CA ARG A 16 14.79 -10.72 31.21
C ARG A 16 15.46 -9.68 30.33
N THR A 17 14.67 -8.98 29.52
CA THR A 17 15.16 -7.90 28.65
C THR A 17 15.39 -6.61 29.43
N ARG A 18 16.31 -5.77 28.94
CA ARG A 18 16.56 -4.42 29.50
C ARG A 18 15.38 -3.46 29.28
N ARG A 19 14.64 -3.63 28.18
CA ARG A 19 13.46 -2.85 27.81
C ARG A 19 12.26 -3.78 27.63
N PRO A 20 11.03 -3.34 27.93
CA PRO A 20 9.84 -4.13 27.64
C PRO A 20 9.72 -4.36 26.13
N LEU A 21 9.19 -5.51 25.76
CA LEU A 21 8.79 -5.82 24.39
C LEU A 21 7.27 -5.76 24.30
N ALA A 22 6.76 -5.32 23.15
CA ALA A 22 5.35 -5.32 22.82
C ALA A 22 5.15 -5.90 21.42
N VAL A 23 4.02 -6.58 21.22
CA VAL A 23 3.57 -7.02 19.90
C VAL A 23 2.36 -6.16 19.54
N THR A 24 2.38 -5.58 18.34
CA THR A 24 1.29 -4.74 17.83
C THR A 24 0.63 -5.40 16.62
N PHE A 25 -0.63 -5.06 16.42
CA PHE A 25 -1.42 -5.46 15.25
C PHE A 25 -2.03 -4.18 14.68
N PHE A 26 -1.48 -3.67 13.58
CA PHE A 26 -1.99 -2.46 12.96
C PHE A 26 -3.29 -2.72 12.23
N THR A 27 -4.28 -1.86 12.47
CA THR A 27 -5.60 -1.95 11.84
C THR A 27 -5.53 -1.57 10.38
N ASN A 28 -6.15 -2.37 9.52
CA ASN A 28 -6.39 -2.06 8.11
C ASN A 28 -5.10 -1.68 7.36
N GLU A 29 -4.09 -2.53 7.48
CA GLU A 29 -2.81 -2.35 6.78
C GLU A 29 -2.98 -2.45 5.26
N GLU A 30 -3.72 -3.44 4.78
CA GLU A 30 -3.93 -3.64 3.33
C GLU A 30 -4.79 -2.56 2.65
N GLY A 31 -5.49 -1.72 3.40
CA GLY A 31 -6.36 -0.66 2.85
C GLY A 31 -7.58 -1.14 2.05
N VAL A 32 -7.84 -2.45 1.92
CA VAL A 32 -8.85 -2.97 0.99
C VAL A 32 -10.28 -2.53 1.32
N ARG A 33 -10.67 -2.58 2.60
CA ARG A 33 -12.04 -2.23 3.03
C ARG A 33 -12.21 -0.73 3.28
N PHE A 34 -11.22 -0.11 3.93
CA PHE A 34 -11.21 1.32 4.23
C PHE A 34 -9.94 1.93 3.67
N GLN A 35 -10.04 3.07 3.00
CA GLN A 35 -8.90 3.76 2.40
C GLN A 35 -8.39 4.89 3.32
N PRO A 36 -7.07 5.16 3.39
CA PRO A 36 -5.98 4.47 2.68
C PRO A 36 -5.48 3.18 3.36
N ASP A 37 -4.48 2.55 2.75
CA ASP A 37 -3.64 1.51 3.34
C ASP A 37 -2.83 2.00 4.55
N MET A 38 -2.20 1.06 5.25
CA MET A 38 -1.36 1.26 6.44
C MET A 38 -2.05 2.02 7.57
N MET A 39 -3.38 2.09 7.57
CA MET A 39 -4.14 3.13 8.29
C MET A 39 -3.81 3.21 9.78
N GLY A 40 -3.73 2.07 10.47
CA GLY A 40 -3.40 2.03 11.89
C GLY A 40 -1.99 2.53 12.22
N SER A 41 -0.99 2.20 11.39
CA SER A 41 0.41 2.59 11.62
C SER A 41 0.66 4.05 11.26
N VAL A 42 0.08 4.56 10.17
CA VAL A 42 0.22 5.99 9.80
C VAL A 42 -0.47 6.92 10.81
N VAL A 43 -1.59 6.48 11.40
CA VAL A 43 -2.22 7.20 12.52
C VAL A 43 -1.34 7.14 13.77
N PHE A 44 -0.76 5.98 14.09
CA PHE A 44 0.17 5.85 15.22
C PHE A 44 1.42 6.74 15.06
N ALA A 45 1.94 6.85 13.85
CA ALA A 45 3.08 7.70 13.52
C ALA A 45 2.76 9.21 13.50
N GLY A 46 1.47 9.59 13.56
CA GLY A 46 1.02 10.98 13.52
C GLY A 46 0.95 11.58 12.10
N GLU A 47 1.12 10.75 11.07
CA GLU A 47 1.12 11.18 9.66
C GLU A 47 -0.29 11.22 9.04
N TYR A 48 -1.28 10.63 9.72
CA TYR A 48 -2.68 10.67 9.29
C TYR A 48 -3.63 10.99 10.47
N PRO A 49 -4.53 11.99 10.35
CA PRO A 49 -5.39 12.37 11.47
C PRO A 49 -6.35 11.24 11.89
N LEU A 50 -6.36 10.92 13.19
CA LEU A 50 -7.25 9.89 13.76
C LEU A 50 -8.72 10.10 13.39
N ALA A 51 -9.22 11.34 13.46
CA ALA A 51 -10.60 11.66 13.12
C ALA A 51 -10.92 11.32 11.65
N GLN A 52 -9.96 11.51 10.74
CA GLN A 52 -10.12 11.21 9.33
C GLN A 52 -10.12 9.69 9.09
N ALA A 53 -9.22 8.94 9.74
CA ALA A 53 -9.22 7.48 9.69
C ALA A 53 -10.54 6.88 10.19
N LEU A 54 -11.03 7.35 11.34
CA LEU A 54 -12.27 6.87 11.93
C LEU A 54 -13.50 7.17 11.06
N ALA A 55 -13.47 8.26 10.29
CA ALA A 55 -14.54 8.64 9.37
C ALA A 55 -14.47 7.92 8.00
N ALA A 56 -13.40 7.17 7.72
CA ALA A 56 -13.27 6.41 6.48
C ALA A 56 -14.42 5.39 6.36
N LYS A 57 -15.03 5.34 5.18
CA LYS A 57 -16.19 4.49 4.90
C LYS A 57 -15.82 3.34 3.97
N ASP A 58 -16.44 2.19 4.18
CA ASP A 58 -16.44 1.10 3.21
C ASP A 58 -17.51 1.31 2.13
N LEU A 59 -17.64 0.34 1.22
CA LEU A 59 -18.58 0.38 0.09
C LEU A 59 -20.06 0.39 0.52
N ASP A 60 -20.36 -0.10 1.72
CA ASP A 60 -21.71 -0.12 2.30
C ASP A 60 -21.99 1.14 3.14
N GLY A 61 -21.01 2.05 3.24
CA GLY A 61 -21.12 3.31 3.97
C GLY A 61 -20.84 3.20 5.48
N ILE A 62 -20.43 2.02 5.97
CA ILE A 62 -20.05 1.80 7.37
C ILE A 62 -18.70 2.49 7.61
N THR A 63 -18.57 3.21 8.71
CA THR A 63 -17.32 3.86 9.09
C THR A 63 -16.36 2.90 9.80
N LEU A 64 -15.05 3.17 9.75
CA LEU A 64 -14.07 2.42 10.53
C LEU A 64 -14.41 2.48 12.04
N ASP A 65 -14.89 3.63 12.52
CA ASP A 65 -15.28 3.82 13.92
C ASP A 65 -16.42 2.89 14.35
N GLU A 66 -17.46 2.76 13.52
CA GLU A 66 -18.55 1.78 13.73
C GLU A 66 -18.03 0.35 13.67
N ALA A 67 -17.18 0.03 12.69
CA ALA A 67 -16.62 -1.30 12.54
C ALA A 67 -15.78 -1.72 13.75
N LEU A 68 -14.92 -0.84 14.26
CA LEU A 68 -14.11 -1.07 15.46
C LEU A 68 -14.97 -1.27 16.71
N ARG A 69 -16.04 -0.48 16.88
CA ARG A 69 -16.98 -0.68 18.00
C ARG A 69 -17.69 -2.02 17.90
N ASN A 70 -18.15 -2.39 16.70
CA ASN A 70 -18.89 -3.62 16.47
C ASN A 70 -18.08 -4.87 16.84
N ILE A 71 -16.77 -4.87 16.58
CA ILE A 71 -15.89 -5.98 16.94
C ILE A 71 -15.27 -5.85 18.35
N GLY A 72 -15.55 -4.77 19.07
CA GLY A 72 -15.01 -4.53 20.43
C GLY A 72 -13.55 -4.06 20.47
N TYR A 73 -12.98 -3.57 19.36
CA TYR A 73 -11.59 -3.09 19.26
C TYR A 73 -11.48 -1.57 19.23
N LYS A 74 -12.56 -0.84 19.53
CA LYS A 74 -12.50 0.60 19.80
C LYS A 74 -11.86 0.84 21.17
N GLY A 75 -10.54 0.82 21.22
CA GLY A 75 -9.76 1.05 22.44
C GLY A 75 -9.88 2.49 22.97
N GLU A 76 -9.54 2.66 24.25
CA GLU A 76 -9.59 3.95 24.95
C GLU A 76 -8.28 4.74 24.86
N ARG A 77 -7.14 4.08 24.60
CA ARG A 77 -5.85 4.76 24.45
C ARG A 77 -5.79 5.53 23.14
N GLN A 78 -5.12 6.68 23.17
CA GLN A 78 -4.81 7.43 21.97
C GLN A 78 -3.68 6.71 21.20
N PRO A 79 -3.83 6.51 19.88
CA PRO A 79 -2.72 6.05 19.04
C PRO A 79 -1.54 7.02 19.14
N GLY A 80 -0.31 6.48 19.19
CA GLY A 80 0.91 7.29 19.33
C GLY A 80 1.33 7.60 20.77
N ASP A 81 0.51 7.29 21.78
CA ASP A 81 0.83 7.55 23.21
C ASP A 81 1.95 6.67 23.80
N MET A 82 2.56 5.79 22.99
CA MET A 82 3.62 4.89 23.43
C MET A 82 4.97 5.38 22.93
N ALA A 83 5.90 5.63 23.85
CA ALA A 83 7.30 5.87 23.50
C ALA A 83 7.94 4.56 23.00
N VAL A 84 8.38 4.55 21.74
CA VAL A 84 9.01 3.40 21.08
C VAL A 84 10.50 3.68 20.88
N ASP A 85 11.36 2.86 21.50
CA ASP A 85 12.83 2.94 21.35
C ASP A 85 13.28 2.34 20.01
N SER A 86 12.63 1.27 19.56
CA SER A 86 12.91 0.58 18.31
C SER A 86 11.70 -0.22 17.85
N TYR A 87 11.53 -0.34 16.53
CA TYR A 87 10.48 -1.14 15.89
C TYR A 87 11.12 -2.14 14.93
N VAL A 88 10.65 -3.39 14.95
CA VAL A 88 11.08 -4.44 14.03
C VAL A 88 9.84 -5.13 13.49
N GLU A 89 9.77 -5.24 12.18
CA GLU A 89 8.74 -5.98 11.47
C GLU A 89 9.39 -7.15 10.73
N LEU A 90 8.84 -8.35 10.93
CA LEU A 90 9.15 -9.50 10.10
C LEU A 90 8.03 -9.66 9.09
N HIS A 91 8.39 -9.64 7.82
CA HIS A 91 7.47 -9.82 6.72
C HIS A 91 8.07 -10.77 5.68
N ILE A 92 7.21 -11.44 4.91
CA ILE A 92 7.64 -12.17 3.73
C ILE A 92 8.03 -11.16 2.63
N GLU A 93 8.89 -11.56 1.70
CA GLU A 93 9.37 -10.66 0.63
C GLU A 93 8.23 -10.14 -0.27
N GLN A 94 7.19 -10.96 -0.49
CA GLN A 94 6.15 -10.75 -1.53
C GLN A 94 6.69 -10.70 -2.98
N GLY A 95 8.01 -10.73 -3.15
CA GLY A 95 8.73 -10.87 -4.42
C GLY A 95 9.47 -12.19 -4.55
N PRO A 96 10.18 -12.40 -5.67
CA PRO A 96 10.87 -13.65 -5.97
C PRO A 96 12.38 -13.61 -5.71
N ILE A 97 12.95 -12.52 -5.20
CA ILE A 97 14.40 -12.29 -5.16
C ILE A 97 15.09 -13.24 -4.18
N LEU A 98 14.62 -13.34 -2.94
CA LEU A 98 15.22 -14.20 -1.92
C LEU A 98 15.18 -15.67 -2.33
N ASP A 99 14.05 -16.14 -2.87
CA ASP A 99 13.94 -17.50 -3.39
C ASP A 99 14.87 -17.71 -4.59
N LYS A 100 14.84 -16.82 -5.58
CA LYS A 100 15.68 -16.95 -6.79
C LYS A 100 17.17 -16.94 -6.46
N GLU A 101 17.60 -16.09 -5.54
CA GLU A 101 19.00 -15.95 -5.12
C GLU A 101 19.38 -16.93 -3.99
N GLN A 102 18.44 -17.76 -3.53
CA GLN A 102 18.62 -18.75 -2.45
C GLN A 102 19.17 -18.11 -1.16
N ILE A 103 18.57 -16.99 -0.76
CA ILE A 103 18.91 -16.23 0.46
C ILE A 103 17.79 -16.42 1.48
N ASP A 104 18.14 -16.88 2.68
CA ASP A 104 17.14 -17.13 3.73
C ASP A 104 16.57 -15.85 4.36
N ILE A 105 17.41 -14.81 4.53
CA ILE A 105 17.06 -13.59 5.25
C ILE A 105 17.46 -12.34 4.46
N GLY A 106 16.47 -11.52 4.09
CA GLY A 106 16.68 -10.19 3.53
C GLY A 106 16.84 -9.13 4.62
N VAL A 107 17.94 -8.38 4.60
CA VAL A 107 18.11 -7.19 5.44
C VAL A 107 17.58 -5.97 4.69
N VAL A 108 16.35 -5.55 5.01
CA VAL A 108 15.68 -4.41 4.37
C VAL A 108 16.36 -3.11 4.77
N THR A 109 16.87 -2.36 3.80
CA THR A 109 17.55 -1.07 4.01
C THR A 109 16.69 0.14 3.66
N GLY A 110 15.56 -0.08 2.99
CA GLY A 110 14.58 0.94 2.62
C GLY A 110 13.35 0.32 1.99
N VAL A 111 12.31 1.14 1.84
CA VAL A 111 11.06 0.79 1.15
C VAL A 111 10.95 1.67 -0.10
N GLN A 112 10.41 1.13 -1.19
CA GLN A 112 10.22 1.89 -2.43
C GLN A 112 9.24 3.06 -2.20
N GLY A 113 9.60 4.25 -2.69
CA GLY A 113 8.68 5.37 -2.75
C GLY A 113 7.61 5.14 -3.81
N ILE A 114 6.35 5.41 -3.47
CA ILE A 114 5.21 5.17 -4.35
C ILE A 114 4.65 6.49 -4.87
N SER A 115 4.35 6.56 -6.17
CA SER A 115 3.62 7.68 -6.78
C SER A 115 2.51 7.14 -7.66
N TRP A 116 1.26 7.48 -7.34
CA TRP A 116 0.09 7.14 -8.15
C TRP A 116 -0.38 8.35 -8.94
N GLN A 117 -0.67 8.13 -10.22
CA GLN A 117 -1.11 9.17 -11.15
C GLN A 117 -2.34 8.70 -11.91
N GLU A 118 -3.34 9.57 -12.01
CA GLU A 118 -4.52 9.36 -12.84
C GLU A 118 -4.52 10.34 -14.02
N PHE A 119 -4.73 9.81 -15.22
CA PHE A 119 -4.84 10.61 -16.44
C PHE A 119 -6.21 10.44 -17.09
N THR A 120 -6.88 11.56 -17.39
CA THR A 120 -8.07 11.56 -18.24
C THR A 120 -7.71 12.15 -19.60
N LEU A 121 -7.77 11.33 -20.66
CA LEU A 121 -7.50 11.74 -22.03
C LEU A 121 -8.80 11.85 -22.83
N ARG A 122 -8.98 12.96 -23.54
CA ARG A 122 -10.17 13.22 -24.36
C ARG A 122 -9.82 13.20 -25.84
N GLY A 123 -10.48 12.32 -26.59
CA GLY A 123 -10.38 12.20 -28.03
C GLY A 123 -11.64 12.66 -28.75
N VAL A 124 -11.80 12.25 -30.00
CA VAL A 124 -13.04 12.45 -30.77
C VAL A 124 -13.52 11.10 -31.30
N SER A 125 -14.70 10.68 -30.84
CA SER A 125 -15.40 9.49 -31.35
C SER A 125 -15.74 9.67 -32.83
N ASN A 126 -15.38 8.69 -33.64
CA ASN A 126 -15.51 8.75 -35.10
C ASN A 126 -15.66 7.34 -35.68
N HIS A 127 -16.18 7.24 -36.91
CA HIS A 127 -16.39 5.94 -37.55
C HIS A 127 -15.06 5.30 -37.95
N ALA A 128 -14.81 4.07 -37.47
CA ALA A 128 -13.52 3.39 -37.60
C ALA A 128 -13.10 3.10 -39.05
N GLY A 129 -14.06 2.89 -39.96
CA GLY A 129 -13.77 2.57 -41.37
C GLY A 129 -13.64 3.77 -42.29
N THR A 130 -14.29 4.89 -41.98
CA THR A 130 -14.44 6.02 -42.92
C THR A 130 -13.68 7.26 -42.50
N THR A 131 -13.14 7.31 -41.27
CA THR A 131 -12.37 8.44 -40.79
C THR A 131 -10.90 8.28 -41.18
N PRO A 132 -10.34 9.15 -42.06
CA PRO A 132 -8.93 9.09 -42.44
C PRO A 132 -8.01 9.27 -41.23
N MET A 133 -6.82 8.65 -41.26
CA MET A 133 -5.87 8.72 -40.15
C MET A 133 -5.46 10.16 -39.78
N SER A 134 -5.36 11.05 -40.77
CA SER A 134 -5.03 12.47 -40.58
C SER A 134 -6.06 13.26 -39.77
N MET A 135 -7.28 12.74 -39.61
CA MET A 135 -8.38 13.42 -38.90
C MET A 135 -8.65 12.82 -37.51
N ARG A 136 -7.91 11.78 -37.10
CA ARG A 136 -8.19 11.08 -35.84
C ARG A 136 -7.58 11.81 -34.64
N ARG A 137 -8.36 11.87 -33.56
CA ARG A 137 -7.92 12.24 -32.21
C ARG A 137 -8.20 11.08 -31.28
N ASP A 138 -7.26 10.14 -31.25
CA ASP A 138 -7.44 8.83 -30.63
C ASP A 138 -6.90 8.82 -29.19
N ALA A 139 -7.80 8.89 -28.21
CA ALA A 139 -7.43 8.84 -26.80
C ALA A 139 -6.91 7.46 -26.38
N GLY A 140 -7.39 6.37 -27.01
CA GLY A 140 -6.93 5.02 -26.74
C GLY A 140 -5.47 4.82 -27.17
N LEU A 141 -5.11 5.31 -28.36
CA LEU A 141 -3.73 5.31 -28.84
C LEU A 141 -2.82 6.15 -27.94
N ALA A 142 -3.27 7.33 -27.51
CA ALA A 142 -2.50 8.17 -26.60
C ALA A 142 -2.25 7.48 -25.26
N ALA A 143 -3.27 6.88 -24.66
CA ALA A 143 -3.15 6.12 -23.42
C ALA A 143 -2.18 4.92 -23.57
N ALA A 144 -2.27 4.18 -24.68
CA ALA A 144 -1.37 3.06 -24.96
C ALA A 144 0.10 3.52 -25.05
N LYS A 145 0.37 4.67 -25.69
CA LYS A 145 1.72 5.25 -25.76
C LYS A 145 2.25 5.65 -24.39
N ILE A 146 1.42 6.21 -23.51
CA ILE A 146 1.81 6.54 -22.14
C ILE A 146 2.20 5.26 -21.38
N ALA A 147 1.44 4.17 -21.54
CA ALA A 147 1.76 2.90 -20.88
C ALA A 147 3.10 2.31 -21.36
N VAL A 148 3.37 2.36 -22.67
CA VAL A 148 4.67 1.94 -23.22
C VAL A 148 5.79 2.83 -22.68
N PHE A 149 5.61 4.14 -22.73
CA PHE A 149 6.60 5.10 -22.25
C PHE A 149 6.90 4.95 -20.76
N ALA A 150 5.89 4.68 -19.91
CA ALA A 150 6.10 4.47 -18.48
C ALA A 150 7.06 3.30 -18.21
N ARG A 151 6.91 2.20 -18.95
CA ARG A 151 7.83 1.05 -18.88
C ARG A 151 9.23 1.41 -19.38
N GLU A 152 9.32 2.08 -20.52
CA GLU A 152 10.61 2.53 -21.08
C GLU A 152 11.35 3.47 -20.13
N LEU A 153 10.62 4.37 -19.46
CA LEU A 153 11.17 5.29 -18.48
C LEU A 153 11.77 4.54 -17.29
N ALA A 154 11.04 3.59 -16.69
CA ALA A 154 11.57 2.77 -15.60
C ALA A 154 12.85 2.02 -16.00
N LEU A 155 12.86 1.43 -17.20
CA LEU A 155 14.05 0.77 -17.74
C LEU A 155 15.22 1.75 -17.94
N SER A 156 14.95 2.97 -18.39
CA SER A 156 15.98 3.98 -18.64
C SER A 156 16.61 4.56 -17.36
N LEU A 157 15.84 4.63 -16.28
CA LEU A 157 16.33 5.04 -14.96
C LEU A 157 17.19 3.94 -14.33
N GLY A 158 16.95 2.67 -14.68
CA GLY A 158 17.71 1.52 -14.21
C GLY A 158 17.47 1.18 -12.74
N GLY A 159 18.31 0.29 -12.20
CA GLY A 159 18.16 -0.22 -10.83
C GLY A 159 16.86 -1.00 -10.64
N ASP A 160 16.24 -0.86 -9.47
CA ASP A 160 15.04 -1.62 -9.07
C ASP A 160 13.73 -0.84 -9.29
N GLN A 161 13.74 0.13 -10.23
CA GLN A 161 12.58 0.96 -10.51
C GLN A 161 11.47 0.16 -11.18
N VAL A 162 10.23 0.40 -10.75
CA VAL A 162 9.04 -0.24 -11.29
C VAL A 162 8.05 0.82 -11.78
N ALA A 163 7.44 0.56 -12.93
CA ALA A 163 6.35 1.39 -13.46
C ALA A 163 5.27 0.48 -14.05
N THR A 164 4.03 0.72 -13.64
CA THR A 164 2.89 -0.13 -14.00
C THR A 164 1.69 0.74 -14.34
N VAL A 165 1.07 0.49 -15.50
CA VAL A 165 -0.29 0.96 -15.77
C VAL A 165 -1.23 -0.20 -15.46
N GLY A 166 -1.72 -0.23 -14.22
CA GLY A 166 -2.56 -1.33 -13.71
C GLY A 166 -4.03 -1.24 -14.11
N HIS A 167 -4.50 -0.05 -14.49
CA HIS A 167 -5.87 0.16 -14.93
C HIS A 167 -5.91 0.93 -16.25
N PHE A 168 -6.77 0.48 -17.16
CA PHE A 168 -6.99 1.09 -18.46
C PHE A 168 -8.48 1.01 -18.80
N SER A 169 -9.12 2.16 -19.00
CA SER A 169 -10.52 2.24 -19.41
C SER A 169 -10.69 3.22 -20.56
N VAL A 170 -11.39 2.77 -21.60
CA VAL A 170 -11.79 3.62 -22.73
C VAL A 170 -13.30 3.59 -22.80
N LYS A 171 -13.91 4.77 -22.77
CA LYS A 171 -15.37 4.93 -22.82
C LYS A 171 -15.72 5.82 -24.01
N LEU A 172 -16.74 5.41 -24.76
CA LEU A 172 -17.38 6.30 -25.72
C LEU A 172 -18.21 7.30 -24.93
N ILE A 173 -17.90 8.57 -25.11
CA ILE A 173 -18.71 9.70 -24.61
C ILE A 173 -19.66 10.10 -25.73
#